data_AF-T0TAM4-F1
#
_entry.id   AF-T0TAM4-F1
#
_cell.length_a   1.000
_cell.length_b   1.000
_cell.length_c   1.000
_cell.angle_alpha   90.00
_cell.angle_beta   90.00
_cell.angle_gamma   90.00
#
_symmetry.space_group_name_H-M   'P 1'
#
loop_
_entity.id
_entity.type
_entity.pdbx_description
1 polymer ?
#
loop_
_entity_poly.entity_id
_entity_poly.type
_entity_poly.pdbx_seq_one_letter_code
_entity_poly.pdbx_strand_id
1 'polypeptide(L)' 'SKRRKVIERVFSFLTNLGAERCKSRSPQGFQLKLEMILLAYSLLLKSAKSLEPETLRYSIGYQVMAK' A
#
# COMPACT_ATOMS: atom_id res chain seq x y z
N SER A 1 17.21 -2.17 9.24
CA SER A 1 17.40 -1.87 7.79
C SER A 1 16.36 -0.87 7.32
N LYS A 2 16.74 0.13 6.52
CA LYS A 2 15.82 1.13 5.93
C LYS A 2 14.73 0.48 5.06
N ARG A 3 15.05 -0.59 4.33
CA ARG A 3 14.10 -1.35 3.50
C ARG A 3 13.01 -2.03 4.34
N ARG A 4 13.39 -2.63 5.47
CA ARG A 4 12.45 -3.27 6.41
C ARG A 4 11.38 -2.29 6.90
N LYS A 5 11.75 -1.07 7.27
CA LYS A 5 10.80 -0.04 7.74
C LYS A 5 9.80 0.39 6.66
N VAL A 6 10.23 0.45 5.40
CA VAL A 6 9.33 0.76 4.27
C VAL A 6 8.31 -0.37 4.10
N ILE A 7 8.78 -1.63 4.13
CA ILE A 7 7.92 -2.81 4.04
C ILE A 7 6.89 -2.82 5.18
N GLU A 8 7.34 -2.63 6.43
CA GLU A 8 6.45 -2.58 7.61
C GLU A 8 5.37 -1.51 7.48
N ARG A 9 5.69 -0.31 6.96
CA ARG A 9 4.69 0.74 6.74
C ARG A 9 3.64 0.37 5.71
N VAL A 10 4.05 -0.25 4.60
CA VAL A 10 3.11 -0.71 3.57
C VAL A 10 2.17 -1.75 4.18
N PHE A 11 2.70 -2.73 4.92
CA PHE A 11 1.87 -3.73 5.60
C PHE A 11 0.92 -3.10 6.62
N SER A 12 1.37 -2.17 7.46
CA SER A 12 0.46 -1.45 8.38
C SER A 12 -0.65 -0.70 7.67
N PHE A 13 -0.37 -0.06 6.52
CA PHE A 13 -1.39 0.61 5.73
C PHE A 13 -2.42 -0.37 5.16
N LEU A 14 -1.94 -1.49 4.59
CA LEU A 14 -2.82 -2.54 4.07
C LEU A 14 -3.68 -3.17 5.18
N THR A 15 -3.13 -3.36 6.37
CA THR A 15 -3.88 -3.80 7.56
C THR A 15 -4.99 -2.81 7.90
N ASN A 16 -4.71 -1.50 7.92
CA ASN A 16 -5.71 -0.45 8.16
C ASN A 16 -6.79 -0.39 7.07
N LEU A 17 -6.45 -0.72 5.82
CA LEU A 17 -7.42 -0.89 4.72
C LEU A 17 -8.29 -2.15 4.86
N GLY A 18 -8.03 -3.01 5.86
CA GLY A 18 -8.81 -4.20 6.13
C GLY A 18 -8.26 -5.49 5.51
N ALA A 19 -6.98 -5.53 5.12
CA ALA A 19 -6.35 -6.75 4.61
C ALA A 19 -6.42 -7.92 5.61
N GLU A 20 -6.28 -7.63 6.91
CA GLU A 20 -6.41 -8.65 7.99
C GLU A 20 -7.83 -9.24 8.07
N ARG A 21 -8.84 -8.48 7.61
CA ARG A 21 -10.26 -8.87 7.64
C ARG A 21 -10.66 -9.62 6.38
N CYS A 22 -9.76 -9.76 5.41
CA CYS A 22 -9.97 -10.55 4.19
C CYS A 22 -9.97 -12.04 4.49
N LYS A 23 -11.05 -12.51 5.11
CA LYS A 23 -11.37 -13.93 5.24
C LYS A 23 -12.17 -14.37 4.02
N SER A 24 -11.77 -15.47 3.41
CA SER A 24 -12.53 -16.15 2.36
C SER A 24 -12.40 -17.65 2.55
N ARG A 25 -13.48 -18.38 2.25
CA ARG A 25 -13.48 -19.86 2.27
C ARG A 25 -12.92 -20.46 0.97
N SER A 26 -12.82 -19.67 -0.10
CA SER A 26 -12.19 -20.07 -1.36
C SER A 26 -10.88 -19.30 -1.59
N PRO A 27 -9.84 -19.96 -2.13
CA PRO A 27 -8.59 -19.30 -2.53
C PRO A 27 -8.81 -18.16 -3.51
N GLN A 28 -9.72 -18.33 -4.48
CA GLN A 28 -10.05 -17.32 -5.48
C GLN A 28 -10.71 -16.09 -4.85
N GLY A 29 -11.62 -16.30 -3.90
CA GLY A 29 -12.25 -15.19 -3.17
C GLY A 29 -11.28 -14.45 -2.25
N PHE A 30 -10.26 -15.15 -1.72
CA PHE A 30 -9.18 -14.51 -0.97
C PHE A 30 -8.31 -13.65 -1.89
N GLN A 31 -7.89 -14.23 -3.02
CA GLN A 31 -7.09 -13.53 -4.03
C GLN A 31 -7.78 -12.28 -4.54
N LEU A 32 -9.05 -12.38 -4.96
CA LEU A 32 -9.81 -11.24 -5.47
C LEU A 32 -9.92 -10.10 -4.43
N LYS A 33 -10.20 -10.44 -3.17
CA LYS A 33 -10.26 -9.44 -2.09
C LYS A 33 -8.92 -8.74 -1.87
N LEU A 34 -7.82 -9.51 -1.91
CA LEU A 34 -6.49 -8.94 -1.77
C LEU A 34 -6.12 -8.04 -2.97
N GLU A 35 -6.43 -8.48 -4.19
CA GLU A 35 -6.26 -7.70 -5.42
C GLU A 35 -7.04 -6.37 -5.36
N MET A 36 -8.28 -6.40 -4.87
CA MET A 36 -9.08 -5.19 -4.67
C MET A 36 -8.43 -4.21 -3.69
N ILE A 37 -7.87 -4.70 -2.57
CA ILE A 37 -7.17 -3.85 -1.59
C ILE A 37 -5.90 -3.25 -2.19
N LEU A 38 -5.12 -4.05 -2.92
CA LEU A 38 -3.89 -3.57 -3.58
C LEU A 38 -4.20 -2.54 -4.67
N LEU A 39 -5.30 -2.73 -5.40
CA LEU A 39 -5.79 -1.77 -6.38
C LEU A 39 -6.20 -0.46 -5.71
N ALA A 40 -6.99 -0.51 -4.64
CA ALA A 40 -7.40 0.67 -3.88
C ALA A 40 -6.18 1.43 -3.33
N TYR A 41 -5.21 0.72 -2.75
CA TYR A 41 -3.95 1.30 -2.29
C TYR A 41 -3.20 2.02 -3.42
N SER A 42 -3.09 1.39 -4.59
CA SER A 42 -2.41 1.96 -5.77
C SER A 42 -3.10 3.21 -6.29
N LEU A 43 -4.44 3.23 -6.32
CA LEU A 43 -5.22 4.40 -6.70
C LEU A 43 -5.06 5.54 -5.70
N LEU A 44 -5.11 5.25 -4.39
CA LEU A 44 -4.87 6.24 -3.34
C LEU A 44 -3.47 6.86 -3.44
N LEU A 45 -2.44 6.04 -3.67
CA LEU A 45 -1.09 6.52 -3.91
C LEU A 45 -1.01 7.42 -5.15
N LYS A 46 -1.64 7.01 -6.27
CA LYS A 46 -1.65 7.81 -7.49
C LYS A 46 -2.30 9.18 -7.26
N SER A 47 -3.45 9.21 -6.57
CA SER A 47 -4.16 10.44 -6.24
C SER A 47 -3.36 11.33 -5.28
N ALA A 48 -2.79 10.75 -4.22
CA ALA A 48 -1.95 11.49 -3.28
C ALA A 48 -0.74 12.13 -3.96
N LYS A 49 -0.09 11.42 -4.90
CA LYS A 49 1.02 11.96 -5.69
C LYS A 49 0.62 13.18 -6.53
N SER A 50 -0.61 13.17 -7.06
CA SER A 50 -1.14 14.24 -7.89
C SER A 50 -1.56 15.47 -7.09
N LEU A 51 -2.04 15.28 -5.85
CA LEU A 51 -2.50 16.36 -4.98
C LEU A 51 -1.33 17.02 -4.24
N GLU A 52 -0.45 16.21 -3.67
CA GLU A 52 0.68 16.68 -2.88
C GLU A 52 1.86 15.71 -3.02
N PRO A 53 2.79 15.96 -3.96
CA PRO A 53 3.86 15.03 -4.31
C PRO A 53 4.76 14.63 -3.14
N GLU A 54 4.91 15.53 -2.16
CA GLU A 54 5.74 15.34 -0.96
C GLU A 54 5.09 14.44 0.11
N THR A 55 3.77 14.25 0.05
CA THR A 55 3.02 13.46 1.04
C THR A 55 3.36 11.97 0.98
N LEU A 56 3.91 11.52 -0.16
CA LEU A 56 4.35 10.14 -0.35
C LEU A 56 5.80 9.86 0.04
N ARG A 57 6.52 10.88 0.54
CA ARG A 57 7.94 10.77 0.96
C ARG A 57 8.17 9.67 2.00
N TYR A 58 7.12 9.26 2.72
CA TYR A 58 7.19 8.26 3.78
C TYR A 58 6.52 6.91 3.45
N SER A 59 5.68 6.84 2.41
CA SER A 59 4.84 5.69 2.05
C SER A 59 5.40 4.89 0.88
N ILE A 60 5.99 5.57 -0.10
CA ILE A 60 6.82 4.92 -1.11
C ILE A 60 8.24 4.93 -0.54
N GLY A 61 9.05 3.92 -0.83
CA GLY A 61 10.49 3.98 -0.57
C GLY A 61 11.10 5.07 -1.43
N TYR A 62 10.82 6.34 -1.09
CA TYR A 62 11.27 7.55 -1.73
C TYR A 62 12.79 7.50 -1.61
N GLN A 63 13.41 6.85 -2.61
CA GLN A 63 14.65 7.35 -3.12
C GLN A 63 14.28 8.77 -3.50
N VAL A 64 14.70 9.69 -2.63
CA VAL A 64 15.11 11.04 -3.02
C VAL A 64 15.57 10.87 -4.45
N MET A 65 14.76 11.32 -5.42
CA MET A 65 15.24 11.40 -6.78
C MET A 65 16.46 12.28 -6.63
N ALA A 66 17.62 11.62 -6.68
CA ALA A 66 18.88 12.28 -6.70
C ALA A 66 18.77 13.27 -7.86
N LYS A 67 19.11 14.52 -7.56
CA LYS A 67 19.36 15.53 -8.59
C LYS A 67 20.27 14.97 -9.67
#